data_AF-A0A151UIH4-F1
#
_entry.id   AF-A0A151UIH4-F1
#
_cell.length_a   1.000
_cell.length_b   1.000
_cell.length_c   1.000
_cell.angle_alpha   90.00
_cell.angle_beta   90.00
_cell.angle_gamma   90.00
#
_symmetry.space_group_name_H-M   'P 1'
#
loop_
_entity.id
_entity.type
_entity.pdbx_description
1 polymer ?
#
loop_
_entity_poly.entity_id
_entity_poly.type
_entity_poly.pdbx_seq_one_letter_code
_entity_poly.pdbx_strand_id
1 'polypeptide(L)'
;MLNSKARNTLMCALTEEEYTKVHSFRTAKQMWDTISITYEGSLEVKCNKLSLLVRKYEHFEMEENESIQTMFGRFQTIINELSFLGRTYDNFNHIDKLLHSLPKKWRPQVTALRASKDLEKLSLEELVGLLKVHEMEL
;
A
#
# COMPACT_ATOMS: atom_id res chain seq x y z
N MET A 1 -26.10 31.05 1.76
CA MET A 1 -25.31 31.41 2.96
C MET A 1 -24.25 30.36 3.33
N LEU A 2 -24.54 29.06 3.24
CA LEU A 2 -23.55 28.00 3.55
C LEU A 2 -22.36 27.96 2.57
N ASN A 3 -22.62 28.01 1.26
CA ASN A 3 -21.57 28.02 0.23
C ASN A 3 -20.60 29.20 0.37
N SER A 4 -21.11 30.41 0.65
CA SER A 4 -20.29 31.60 0.81
C SER A 4 -19.40 31.53 2.07
N LYS A 5 -19.91 30.97 3.18
CA LYS A 5 -19.11 30.73 4.39
C LYS A 5 -18.02 29.70 4.14
N ALA A 6 -18.37 28.56 3.54
CA ALA A 6 -17.41 27.50 3.22
C ALA A 6 -16.31 27.98 2.26
N ARG A 7 -16.65 28.78 1.24
CA ARG A 7 -15.65 29.40 0.35
C ARG A 7 -14.68 30.28 1.10
N ASN A 8 -15.18 31.14 1.99
CA ASN A 8 -14.34 32.05 2.76
C ASN A 8 -13.38 31.27 3.68
N THR A 9 -13.90 30.25 4.39
CA THR A 9 -13.06 29.37 5.21
C THR A 9 -11.97 28.67 4.40
N LEU A 10 -12.28 28.15 3.21
CA LEU A 10 -11.28 27.56 2.31
C LEU A 10 -10.25 28.61 1.87
N MET A 11 -10.66 29.80 1.45
CA MET A 11 -9.74 30.87 1.02
C MET A 11 -8.73 31.25 2.10
N CYS A 12 -9.14 31.32 3.36
CA CYS A 12 -8.26 31.64 4.48
C CYS A 12 -7.28 30.53 4.84
N ALA A 13 -7.58 29.28 4.50
CA ALA A 13 -6.74 28.13 4.82
C ALA A 13 -5.68 27.82 3.75
N LEU A 14 -5.80 28.42 2.56
CA LEU A 14 -4.93 28.14 1.42
C LEU A 14 -3.67 29.01 1.44
N THR A 15 -2.58 28.45 0.96
CA THR A 15 -1.39 29.21 0.58
C THR A 15 -1.70 30.13 -0.60
N GLU A 16 -0.87 31.16 -0.81
CA GLU A 16 -1.03 32.09 -1.92
C GLU A 16 -1.03 31.38 -3.28
N GLU A 17 -0.17 30.36 -3.44
CA GLU A 17 -0.10 29.55 -4.66
C GLU A 17 -1.40 28.78 -4.92
N GLU A 18 -1.97 28.12 -3.92
CA GLU A 18 -3.24 27.40 -4.06
C GLU A 18 -4.41 28.35 -4.30
N TYR A 19 -4.44 29.48 -3.59
CA TYR A 19 -5.48 30.49 -3.70
C TYR A 19 -5.60 31.01 -5.14
N THR A 20 -4.48 31.34 -5.79
CA THR A 20 -4.48 31.82 -7.19
C THR A 20 -5.10 30.82 -8.18
N LYS A 21 -5.06 29.52 -7.86
CA LYS A 21 -5.64 28.47 -8.70
C LYS A 21 -7.16 28.33 -8.53
N VAL A 22 -7.72 28.68 -7.36
CA VAL A 22 -9.12 28.35 -7.01
C VAL A 22 -10.02 29.54 -6.68
N HIS A 23 -9.48 30.75 -6.50
CA HIS A 23 -10.25 31.90 -6.03
C HIS A 23 -11.41 32.31 -6.96
N SER A 24 -11.27 32.04 -8.25
CA SER A 24 -12.24 32.38 -9.30
C SER A 24 -13.46 31.45 -9.32
N PHE A 25 -13.41 30.30 -8.63
CA PHE A 25 -14.54 29.35 -8.59
C PHE A 25 -15.70 29.85 -7.76
N ARG A 26 -16.93 29.68 -8.27
CA ARG A 26 -18.16 30.21 -7.67
C ARG A 26 -18.69 29.37 -6.50
N THR A 27 -18.26 28.12 -6.38
CA THR A 27 -18.73 27.19 -5.36
C THR A 27 -17.57 26.67 -4.51
N ALA A 28 -17.81 26.48 -3.20
CA ALA A 28 -16.85 25.85 -2.29
C ALA A 28 -16.52 24.44 -2.76
N LYS A 29 -17.51 23.74 -3.33
CA LYS A 29 -17.33 22.41 -3.91
C LYS A 29 -16.28 22.41 -5.01
N GLN A 30 -16.35 23.30 -6.00
CA GLN A 30 -15.35 23.37 -7.06
C GLN A 30 -13.95 23.67 -6.53
N MET A 31 -13.83 24.59 -5.56
CA MET A 31 -12.55 24.89 -4.91
C MET A 31 -11.98 23.64 -4.23
N TRP A 32 -12.81 22.99 -3.41
CA TRP A 32 -12.43 21.76 -2.71
C TRP A 32 -12.08 20.63 -3.67
N ASP A 33 -12.86 20.41 -4.72
CA ASP A 33 -12.62 19.37 -5.72
C ASP A 33 -11.27 19.60 -6.41
N THR A 34 -10.93 20.85 -6.78
CA THR A 34 -9.62 21.17 -7.39
C THR A 34 -8.46 20.96 -6.41
N ILE A 35 -8.59 21.39 -5.16
CA ILE A 35 -7.57 21.17 -4.13
C ILE A 35 -7.39 19.66 -3.87
N SER A 36 -8.50 18.95 -3.66
CA SER A 36 -8.50 17.50 -3.45
C SER A 36 -7.86 16.77 -4.63
N ILE A 37 -8.15 17.14 -5.88
CA ILE A 37 -7.49 16.58 -7.07
C ILE A 37 -5.99 16.92 -7.09
N THR A 38 -5.59 18.13 -6.69
CA THR A 38 -4.19 18.58 -6.71
C THR A 38 -3.34 17.81 -5.70
N TYR A 39 -3.87 17.57 -4.50
CA TYR A 39 -3.11 16.97 -3.40
C TYR A 39 -3.31 15.47 -3.25
N GLU A 40 -4.52 14.96 -3.47
CA GLU A 40 -4.83 13.54 -3.35
C GLU A 40 -4.87 12.80 -4.70
N GLY A 41 -4.81 13.53 -5.82
CA GLY A 41 -5.03 13.01 -7.15
C GLY A 41 -6.52 12.88 -7.50
N SER A 42 -6.82 12.82 -8.79
CA SER A 42 -8.19 12.54 -9.25
C SER A 42 -8.63 11.12 -8.84
N LEU A 43 -9.94 10.89 -8.77
CA LEU A 43 -10.49 9.54 -8.56
C LEU A 43 -9.93 8.54 -9.58
N GLU A 44 -9.77 8.96 -10.83
CA GLU A 44 -9.16 8.15 -11.89
C GLU A 44 -7.70 7.80 -11.59
N VAL A 45 -6.90 8.76 -11.13
CA VAL A 45 -5.50 8.51 -10.72
C VAL A 45 -5.45 7.54 -9.54
N LYS A 46 -6.32 7.70 -8.53
CA LYS A 46 -6.42 6.77 -7.39
C LYS A 46 -6.80 5.36 -7.84
N CYS A 47 -7.78 5.22 -8.73
CA CYS A 47 -8.21 3.93 -9.29
C CYS A 47 -7.10 3.26 -10.12
N ASN A 48 -6.38 4.03 -10.94
CA ASN A 48 -5.26 3.52 -11.73
C ASN A 48 -4.10 3.09 -10.81
N LYS A 49 -3.78 3.89 -9.78
CA LYS A 49 -2.76 3.54 -8.78
C LYS A 49 -3.14 2.26 -8.03
N LEU A 50 -4.40 2.15 -7.58
CA LEU A 50 -4.92 0.95 -6.92
C LEU A 50 -4.79 -0.28 -7.82
N SER A 51 -5.20 -0.17 -9.09
CA SER A 51 -5.10 -1.26 -10.07
C SER A 51 -3.66 -1.70 -10.30
N LEU A 52 -2.73 -0.75 -10.37
CA LEU A 52 -1.30 -1.05 -10.49
C LEU A 52 -0.76 -1.76 -9.25
N LEU A 53 -1.12 -1.30 -8.05
CA LEU A 53 -0.69 -1.91 -6.80
C LEU A 53 -1.25 -3.32 -6.61
N VAL A 54 -2.51 -3.55 -7.00
CA VAL A 54 -3.12 -4.89 -7.00
C VAL A 54 -2.32 -5.82 -7.90
N ARG A 55 -1.97 -5.38 -9.11
CA ARG A 55 -1.13 -6.17 -10.02
C ARG A 55 0.25 -6.45 -9.44
N LYS A 56 0.90 -5.44 -8.84
CA LYS A 56 2.19 -5.58 -8.17
C LYS A 56 2.13 -6.58 -7.02
N TYR A 57 1.05 -6.54 -6.23
CA TYR A 57 0.82 -7.51 -5.16
C TYR A 57 0.62 -8.91 -5.75
N GLU A 58 -0.27 -9.07 -6.74
CA GLU A 58 -0.57 -10.35 -7.39
C GLU A 58 0.63 -11.01 -8.07
N HIS A 59 1.55 -10.22 -8.62
CA HIS A 59 2.76 -10.70 -9.28
C HIS A 59 4.01 -10.51 -8.41
N PHE A 60 3.83 -10.30 -7.10
CA PHE A 60 4.95 -10.10 -6.20
C PHE A 60 5.80 -11.38 -6.16
N GLU A 61 7.09 -11.23 -6.41
CA GLU A 61 8.07 -12.30 -6.36
C GLU A 61 9.38 -11.73 -5.77
N MET A 62 10.17 -12.63 -5.17
CA MET A 62 11.52 -12.32 -4.72
C MET A 62 12.42 -12.12 -5.94
N GLU A 63 13.20 -11.04 -5.94
CA GLU A 63 14.14 -10.73 -7.02
C GLU A 63 15.41 -11.60 -6.92
N GLU A 64 16.15 -11.69 -8.02
CA GLU A 64 17.41 -12.45 -8.04
C GLU A 64 18.44 -11.79 -7.11
N ASN A 65 19.06 -12.58 -6.22
CA ASN A 65 20.01 -12.12 -5.20
C ASN A 65 19.45 -11.12 -4.18
N GLU A 66 18.13 -11.01 -4.09
CA GLU A 66 17.49 -10.25 -3.04
C GLU A 66 17.61 -10.96 -1.68
N SER A 67 17.63 -10.22 -0.57
CA SER A 67 17.50 -10.79 0.77
C SER A 67 16.05 -10.84 1.23
N ILE A 68 15.74 -11.72 2.19
CA ILE A 68 14.41 -11.78 2.82
C ILE A 68 14.01 -10.44 3.43
N GLN A 69 14.95 -9.69 4.02
CA GLN A 69 14.65 -8.37 4.59
C GLN A 69 14.27 -7.35 3.51
N THR A 70 15.00 -7.32 2.39
CA THR A 70 14.71 -6.40 1.28
C THR A 70 13.36 -6.74 0.64
N MET A 71 13.12 -8.03 0.40
CA MET A 71 11.84 -8.53 -0.12
C MET A 71 10.68 -8.12 0.79
N PHE A 72 10.85 -8.33 2.10
CA PHE A 72 9.82 -7.97 3.08
C PHE A 72 9.53 -6.46 3.10
N GLY A 73 10.56 -5.61 3.00
CA GLY A 73 10.37 -4.15 2.91
C GLY A 73 9.56 -3.71 1.69
N ARG A 74 9.83 -4.31 0.51
CA ARG A 74 9.02 -4.05 -0.70
C ARG A 74 7.58 -4.54 -0.51
N PHE A 75 7.39 -5.72 0.08
CA PHE A 75 6.07 -6.26 0.38
C PHE A 75 5.28 -5.35 1.33
N GLN A 76 5.89 -4.90 2.43
CA GLN A 76 5.30 -3.96 3.38
C GLN A 76 4.89 -2.64 2.73
N THR A 77 5.71 -2.12 1.81
CA THR A 77 5.39 -0.91 1.06
C THR A 77 4.10 -1.10 0.24
N ILE A 78 3.98 -2.22 -0.47
CA ILE A 78 2.80 -2.52 -1.29
C ILE A 78 1.54 -2.65 -0.43
N ILE A 79 1.57 -3.41 0.67
CA ILE A 79 0.40 -3.60 1.53
C ILE A 79 -0.04 -2.29 2.19
N ASN A 80 0.91 -1.44 2.58
CA ASN A 80 0.61 -0.15 3.20
C ASN A 80 -0.04 0.80 2.20
N GLU A 81 0.47 0.85 0.96
CA GLU A 81 -0.14 1.66 -0.09
C GLU A 81 -1.53 1.16 -0.50
N LEU A 82 -1.75 -0.16 -0.53
CA LEU A 82 -3.06 -0.74 -0.78
C LEU A 82 -4.06 -0.38 0.34
N SER A 83 -3.63 -0.52 1.59
CA SER A 83 -4.43 -0.16 2.78
C SER A 83 -4.81 1.32 2.76
N PHE A 84 -3.87 2.21 2.43
CA PHE A 84 -4.11 3.64 2.27
C PHE A 84 -5.18 3.96 1.21
N LEU A 85 -5.26 3.15 0.14
CA LEU A 85 -6.29 3.28 -0.91
C LEU A 85 -7.57 2.49 -0.61
N GLY A 86 -7.72 1.96 0.60
CA GLY A 86 -8.93 1.27 1.06
C GLY A 86 -9.03 -0.20 0.66
N ARG A 87 -7.94 -0.82 0.19
CA ARG A 87 -7.88 -2.26 -0.10
C ARG A 87 -6.97 -2.97 0.89
N THR A 88 -7.54 -3.85 1.70
CA THR A 88 -6.82 -4.63 2.71
C THR A 88 -6.96 -6.13 2.43
N TYR A 89 -5.96 -6.90 2.87
CA TYR A 89 -6.00 -8.36 2.87
C TYR A 89 -5.82 -8.83 4.32
N ASP A 90 -6.24 -10.05 4.62
CA ASP A 90 -6.01 -10.60 5.95
C ASP A 90 -4.54 -11.07 6.12
N ASN A 91 -4.14 -11.29 7.37
CA ASN A 91 -2.78 -11.72 7.68
C ASN A 91 -2.42 -13.07 7.02
N PHE A 92 -3.39 -13.98 6.91
CA PHE A 92 -3.19 -15.27 6.26
C PHE A 92 -2.88 -15.09 4.76
N ASN A 93 -3.61 -14.23 4.05
CA ASN A 93 -3.35 -13.88 2.66
C ASN A 93 -1.95 -13.29 2.51
N HIS A 94 -1.53 -12.42 3.43
CA HIS A 94 -0.17 -11.86 3.41
C HIS A 94 0.91 -12.93 3.57
N ILE A 95 0.73 -13.84 4.52
CA ILE A 95 1.64 -14.97 4.77
C ILE A 95 1.70 -15.90 3.56
N ASP A 96 0.55 -16.35 3.07
CA ASP A 96 0.48 -17.25 1.93
C ASP A 96 1.06 -16.58 0.68
N LYS A 97 0.84 -15.28 0.51
CA LYS A 97 1.43 -14.51 -0.58
C LYS A 97 2.94 -14.49 -0.50
N LEU A 98 3.50 -14.11 0.65
CA LEU A 98 4.95 -14.02 0.85
C LEU A 98 5.62 -15.38 0.64
N LEU A 99 5.02 -16.47 1.13
CA LEU A 99 5.51 -17.84 0.92
C LEU A 99 5.51 -18.27 -0.55
N HIS A 100 4.47 -17.90 -1.32
CA HIS A 100 4.40 -18.20 -2.75
C HIS A 100 5.38 -17.38 -3.59
N SER A 101 5.75 -16.20 -3.12
CA SER A 101 6.71 -15.30 -3.76
C SER A 101 8.17 -15.74 -3.61
N LEU A 102 8.45 -16.75 -2.77
CA LEU A 102 9.81 -17.26 -2.57
C LEU A 102 10.27 -18.14 -3.75
N PRO A 103 11.57 -18.08 -4.12
CA PRO A 103 12.14 -18.89 -5.19
C PRO A 103 12.06 -20.39 -4.90
N LYS A 104 12.15 -21.22 -5.94
CA LYS A 104 12.04 -22.69 -5.82
C LYS A 104 13.00 -23.32 -4.81
N LYS A 105 14.16 -22.72 -4.54
CA LYS A 105 15.12 -23.19 -3.53
C LYS A 105 14.54 -23.24 -2.10
N TRP A 106 13.53 -22.43 -1.81
CA TRP A 106 12.86 -22.35 -0.50
C TRP A 106 11.75 -23.39 -0.31
N ARG A 107 11.40 -24.18 -1.34
CA ARG A 107 10.27 -25.13 -1.30
C ARG A 107 10.31 -26.11 -0.11
N PRO A 108 11.47 -26.67 0.29
CA PRO A 108 11.54 -27.52 1.48
C PRO A 108 11.13 -26.77 2.75
N GLN A 109 11.65 -25.56 2.95
CA GLN A 109 11.34 -24.72 4.12
C GLN A 109 9.88 -24.30 4.15
N VAL A 110 9.31 -23.90 3.01
CA VAL A 110 7.88 -23.57 2.90
C VAL A 110 7.01 -24.78 3.26
N THR A 111 7.38 -25.98 2.80
CA THR A 111 6.63 -27.22 3.11
C THR A 111 6.68 -27.54 4.59
N ALA A 112 7.87 -27.42 5.21
CA ALA A 112 8.03 -27.64 6.65
C ALA A 112 7.24 -26.62 7.49
N LEU A 113 7.23 -25.35 7.10
CA LEU A 113 6.43 -24.31 7.76
C LEU A 113 4.93 -24.61 7.69
N ARG A 114 4.42 -24.98 6.51
CA ARG A 114 3.01 -25.35 6.31
C ARG A 114 2.60 -26.60 7.10
N ALA A 115 3.51 -27.55 7.28
CA ALA A 115 3.24 -28.78 8.02
C ALA A 115 3.33 -28.61 9.55
N SER A 116 4.17 -27.69 10.03
CA SER A 116 4.49 -27.55 11.45
C SER A 116 3.67 -26.49 12.18
N LYS A 117 3.17 -25.47 11.47
CA LYS A 117 2.51 -24.32 12.10
C LYS A 117 1.12 -24.08 11.55
N ASP A 118 0.23 -23.68 12.45
CA ASP A 118 -1.04 -23.09 12.12
C ASP A 118 -0.78 -21.68 11.57
N LEU A 119 -0.74 -21.55 10.23
CA LEU A 119 -0.44 -20.29 9.54
C LEU A 119 -1.44 -19.19 9.91
N GLU A 120 -2.64 -19.54 10.37
CA GLU A 120 -3.66 -18.58 10.78
C GLU A 120 -3.28 -17.83 12.06
N LYS A 121 -2.42 -18.42 12.90
CA LYS A 121 -1.97 -17.82 14.18
C LYS A 121 -0.59 -17.18 14.11
N LEU A 122 0.13 -17.40 13.02
CA LEU A 122 1.48 -16.86 12.83
C LEU A 122 1.37 -15.38 12.43
N SER A 123 2.18 -14.50 13.01
CA SER A 123 2.33 -13.13 12.52
C SER A 123 3.29 -13.06 11.32
N LEU A 124 3.14 -12.02 10.51
CA LEU A 124 4.01 -11.81 9.36
C LEU A 124 5.48 -11.59 9.78
N GLU A 125 5.69 -10.91 10.91
CA GLU A 125 7.00 -10.66 11.50
C GLU A 125 7.68 -11.95 11.98
N GLU A 126 6.93 -12.85 12.62
CA GLU A 126 7.45 -14.16 13.02
C GLU A 126 7.84 -15.01 11.81
N LEU A 127 7.02 -15.00 10.74
CA LEU A 127 7.36 -15.68 9.50
C LEU A 127 8.69 -15.17 8.92
N VAL A 128 8.85 -13.85 8.84
CA VAL A 128 10.09 -13.23 8.34
C VAL A 128 11.28 -13.60 9.21
N GLY A 129 11.11 -13.66 10.54
CA GLY A 129 12.14 -14.14 11.47
C GLY A 129 12.58 -15.57 11.15
N LEU A 130 11.63 -16.49 10.93
CA LEU A 130 11.92 -17.88 10.57
C LEU A 130 12.63 -18.01 9.21
N LEU A 131 12.22 -17.21 8.23
CA LEU A 131 12.84 -17.22 6.90
C LEU A 131 14.27 -16.67 6.95
N LYS A 132 14.53 -15.62 7.74
CA LYS A 132 15.88 -15.06 7.93
C LYS A 132 16.86 -16.03 8.58
N VAL A 133 16.40 -16.79 9.59
CA VAL A 133 17.27 -17.82 10.21
C VAL A 133 17.73 -18.83 9.17
N HIS A 134 16.81 -19.29 8.32
CA HIS A 134 17.17 -20.20 7.23
C HIS A 134 18.03 -19.53 6.14
N GLU A 135 17.83 -18.23 5.86
CA GLU A 135 18.70 -17.48 4.95
C GLU A 135 20.17 -17.49 5.37
N MET A 136 20.45 -17.47 6.67
CA MET A 136 21.81 -17.52 7.22
C MET A 136 22.47 -18.91 7.12
N GLU A 137 21.67 -19.96 6.90
CA GLU A 137 22.11 -21.35 6.77
C GLU A 137 22.32 -21.79 5.31
N LEU A 138 21.89 -20.96 4.34
CA LEU A 138 21.99 -21.18 2.88
C LEU A 138 23.33 -20.68 2.31
#